data_AF-A0A1N6HE00-F1
#
_entry.id   AF-A0A1N6HE00-F1
#
_cell.length_a   1.000
_cell.length_b   1.000
_cell.length_c   1.000
_cell.angle_alpha   90.00
_cell.angle_beta   90.00
_cell.angle_gamma   90.00
#
_symmetry.space_group_name_H-M   'P 1'
#
loop_
_entity.id
_entity.type
_entity.pdbx_description
1 polymer ?
#
loop_
_entity_poly.entity_id
_entity_poly.type
_entity_poly.pdbx_seq_one_letter_code
_entity_poly.pdbx_strand_id
1 'polypeptide(L)'
;MYRKYCCARFGIRHEVSREEGINLRIVKPYPEHRMDTHNVYRFYLTPGYKEGQKKVVNHISIRYCPFCGTDLYGFYRSDFYINEEPGFF
;
A
#
# COMPACT_ATOMS: atom_id res chain seq x y z
N MET A 1 -19.45 13.22 3.68
CA MET A 1 -18.17 12.92 4.36
C MET A 1 -17.35 12.05 3.41
N TYR A 2 -16.38 12.62 2.70
CA TYR A 2 -15.49 11.82 1.85
C TYR A 2 -14.60 10.97 2.76
N ARG A 3 -14.84 9.65 2.80
CA ARG A 3 -13.96 8.74 3.54
C ARG A 3 -12.65 8.63 2.76
N LYS A 4 -11.58 9.19 3.34
CA LYS A 4 -10.19 9.11 2.83
C LYS A 4 -9.80 7.67 2.47
N TYR A 5 -10.26 6.69 3.24
CA TYR A 5 -9.97 5.28 3.01
C TYR A 5 -11.24 4.47 2.74
N CYS A 6 -11.10 3.33 2.06
CA CYS A 6 -12.22 2.42 1.78
C CYS A 6 -12.91 1.91 3.07
N CYS A 7 -12.16 1.78 4.17
CA CYS A 7 -12.71 1.54 5.51
C CYS A 7 -11.76 2.03 6.61
N ALA A 8 -12.27 2.16 7.83
CA ALA A 8 -11.49 2.63 8.99
C ALA A 8 -10.30 1.71 9.30
N ARG A 9 -10.49 0.38 9.20
CA ARG A 9 -9.42 -0.60 9.46
C ARG A 9 -8.27 -0.49 8.47
N PHE A 10 -8.57 -0.21 7.20
CA PHE A 10 -7.55 0.05 6.19
C PHE A 10 -6.78 1.33 6.55
N GLY A 11 -7.49 2.41 6.87
CA GLY A 11 -6.87 3.68 7.26
C GLY A 11 -5.91 3.53 8.44
N ILE A 12 -6.34 2.84 9.51
CA ILE A 12 -5.48 2.58 10.68
C ILE A 12 -4.20 1.85 10.28
N ARG A 13 -4.29 0.79 9.46
CA ARG A 13 -3.12 0.00 9.02
C ARG A 13 -2.25 0.70 7.97
N HIS A 14 -2.80 1.72 7.32
CA HIS A 14 -2.07 2.59 6.39
C HIS A 14 -1.30 3.70 7.12
N GLU A 15 -1.91 4.26 8.17
CA GLU A 15 -1.37 5.38 8.94
C GLU A 15 -0.49 4.95 10.12
N VAL A 16 -0.57 3.69 10.55
CA VAL A 16 0.28 3.17 11.63
C VAL A 16 1.77 3.16 11.23
N SER A 17 2.63 3.33 12.25
CA SER A 17 4.09 3.26 12.10
C SER A 17 4.52 1.97 11.40
N ARG A 18 5.55 2.08 10.56
CA ARG A 18 6.11 0.96 9.80
C ARG A 18 6.70 -0.16 10.61
N GLU A 19 7.01 0.09 11.86
CA GLU A 19 7.60 -0.91 12.75
C GLU A 19 6.53 -1.79 13.43
N GLU A 20 5.25 -1.40 13.34
CA GLU A 20 4.17 -1.99 14.12
C GLU A 20 3.40 -3.05 13.33
N GLY A 21 3.52 -4.31 13.76
CA GLY A 21 2.65 -5.41 13.34
C GLY A 21 2.54 -5.58 11.82
N ILE A 22 1.32 -5.74 11.30
CA ILE A 22 1.06 -5.80 9.86
C ILE A 22 0.67 -4.41 9.35
N ASN A 23 1.31 -3.99 8.26
CA ASN A 23 1.13 -2.69 7.62
C ASN A 23 0.52 -2.84 6.23
N LEU A 24 -0.23 -1.81 5.82
CA LEU A 24 -0.73 -1.66 4.45
C LEU A 24 0.04 -0.55 3.75
N ARG A 25 0.73 -0.92 2.67
CA ARG A 25 1.53 0.01 1.86
C ARG A 25 0.92 0.22 0.50
N ILE A 26 0.81 1.49 0.14
CA ILE A 26 0.44 1.95 -1.19
C ILE A 26 1.68 2.56 -1.79
N VAL A 27 2.11 2.00 -2.91
CA VAL A 27 3.36 2.31 -3.57
C VAL A 27 3.07 2.67 -5.02
N LYS A 28 3.81 3.64 -5.55
CA LYS A 28 3.79 3.97 -6.98
C LYS A 28 5.14 3.58 -7.59
N PRO A 29 5.25 2.43 -8.26
CA PRO A 29 6.50 1.99 -8.88
C PRO A 29 7.06 3.02 -9.86
N TYR A 30 8.39 3.02 -9.99
CA TYR A 30 9.07 3.74 -11.06
C TYR A 30 8.50 3.34 -12.42
N PRO A 31 8.35 4.28 -13.38
CA PRO A 31 7.76 4.01 -14.69
C PRO A 31 8.31 2.76 -15.40
N GLU A 32 9.62 2.55 -15.32
CA GLU A 32 10.34 1.41 -15.90
C GLU A 32 9.99 0.06 -15.26
N HIS A 33 9.47 0.03 -14.04
CA HIS A 33 9.07 -1.18 -13.32
C HIS A 33 7.56 -1.44 -13.40
N ARG A 34 6.82 -0.62 -14.15
CA ARG A 34 5.37 -0.80 -14.29
C ARG A 34 5.08 -1.92 -15.28
N MET A 35 4.55 -3.03 -14.78
CA MET A 35 4.04 -4.12 -15.61
C MET A 35 2.71 -3.80 -16.30
N ASP A 36 2.00 -2.76 -15.85
CA ASP A 36 0.70 -2.33 -16.38
C ASP A 36 0.65 -0.80 -16.43
N THR A 37 0.16 -0.26 -17.54
CA THR A 37 -0.01 1.18 -17.77
C THR A 37 -1.25 1.75 -17.10
N HIS A 38 -2.25 0.94 -16.78
CA HIS A 38 -3.52 1.34 -16.16
C HIS A 38 -3.45 1.32 -14.63
N ASN A 39 -2.83 0.29 -14.06
CA ASN A 39 -2.70 0.12 -12.62
C ASN A 39 -1.36 0.64 -12.10
N VAL A 40 -1.31 1.96 -11.93
CA VAL A 40 -0.10 2.71 -11.55
C VAL A 40 0.29 2.50 -10.08
N TYR A 41 -0.66 2.19 -9.21
CA TYR A 41 -0.43 1.96 -7.79
C TYR A 41 -0.37 0.47 -7.46
N ARG A 42 0.42 0.11 -6.46
CA ARG A 42 0.51 -1.24 -5.92
C ARG A 42 0.20 -1.23 -4.44
N PHE A 43 -0.42 -2.31 -3.98
CA PHE A 43 -0.91 -2.45 -2.61
C PHE A 43 -0.26 -3.67 -2.00
N TYR A 44 0.42 -3.48 -0.87
CA TYR A 44 1.17 -4.53 -0.20
C TYR A 44 0.74 -4.66 1.26
N LEU A 45 0.67 -5.90 1.73
CA LEU A 45 0.71 -6.24 3.15
C LEU A 45 2.14 -6.59 3.52
N THR A 46 2.63 -5.99 4.60
CA THR A 46 4.00 -6.19 5.07
C THR A 46 4.00 -6.41 6.57
N PRO A 47 4.92 -7.23 7.12
CA PRO A 47 5.23 -7.18 8.55
C PRO A 47 5.90 -5.84 8.88
N GLY A 48 6.08 -5.57 10.17
CA GLY A 48 6.79 -4.39 10.65
C GLY A 48 8.25 -4.45 10.23
N TYR A 49 8.80 -3.32 9.78
CA TYR A 49 10.19 -3.20 9.36
C TYR A 49 10.78 -1.86 9.81
N LYS A 50 12.09 -1.84 10.06
CA LYS A 50 12.82 -0.65 10.50
C LYS A 50 13.19 0.24 9.32
N GLU A 51 13.33 1.53 9.59
CA GLU A 51 13.91 2.47 8.63
C GLU A 51 15.35 2.05 8.25
N GLY A 52 15.67 2.05 6.96
CA GLY A 52 16.96 1.57 6.44
C GLY A 52 17.07 0.05 6.25
N GLN A 53 16.06 -0.73 6.64
CA GLN A 53 15.98 -2.16 6.30
C GLN A 53 15.71 -2.30 4.79
N LYS A 54 16.79 -2.42 4.01
CA LYS A 54 16.72 -2.53 2.55
C LYS A 54 15.93 -3.79 2.16
N LYS A 55 14.87 -3.59 1.39
CA LYS A 55 13.93 -4.58 0.87
C LYS A 55 13.13 -5.31 1.95
N VAL A 56 11.82 -5.06 1.98
CA VAL A 56 10.90 -5.91 2.75
C VAL A 56 10.71 -7.21 1.96
N VAL A 57 11.53 -8.21 2.30
CA VAL A 57 11.58 -9.51 1.61
C VAL A 57 10.23 -10.24 1.68
N ASN A 58 9.44 -9.99 2.74
CA ASN A 58 8.15 -10.64 2.96
C ASN A 58 7.02 -9.63 2.76
N HIS A 59 6.56 -9.48 1.53
CA HIS A 59 5.37 -8.69 1.22
C HIS A 59 4.36 -9.52 0.42
N ILE A 60 3.07 -9.20 0.59
CA ILE A 60 1.98 -9.83 -0.15
C ILE A 60 1.29 -8.74 -0.97
N SER A 61 1.31 -8.89 -2.29
CA SER A 61 0.52 -8.04 -3.19
C SER A 61 -0.96 -8.35 -3.04
N ILE A 62 -1.78 -7.32 -2.84
CA ILE A 62 -3.22 -7.47 -2.69
C ILE A 62 -3.98 -6.64 -3.72
N ARG A 63 -5.12 -7.17 -4.17
CA ARG A 63 -6.05 -6.46 -5.07
C ARG A 63 -7.26 -5.90 -4.33
N TYR A 64 -7.76 -6.65 -3.34
CA TYR A 64 -8.94 -6.30 -2.58
C TYR A 64 -8.58 -5.95 -1.14
N CYS A 65 -9.33 -5.04 -0.53
CA CYS A 65 -9.19 -4.71 0.87
C CYS A 65 -9.52 -5.94 1.74
N PRO A 66 -8.60 -6.39 2.62
CA PRO A 66 -8.85 -7.57 3.46
C PRO A 66 -9.92 -7.35 4.53
N PHE A 67 -10.37 -6.11 4.73
CA PHE A 67 -11.33 -5.76 5.78
C PHE A 67 -12.75 -5.52 5.26
N CYS A 68 -12.90 -5.02 4.04
CA CYS A 68 -14.21 -4.64 3.48
C CYS A 68 -14.43 -5.10 2.03
N GLY A 69 -13.47 -5.79 1.40
CA GLY A 69 -13.60 -6.37 0.06
C GLY A 69 -13.52 -5.37 -1.11
N THR A 70 -13.35 -4.08 -0.85
CA THR A 70 -13.24 -3.05 -1.90
C THR A 70 -12.07 -3.32 -2.85
N ASP A 71 -12.29 -3.20 -4.17
CA ASP A 71 -11.22 -3.23 -5.18
C ASP A 71 -10.33 -1.98 -5.03
N LEU A 72 -9.08 -2.22 -4.65
CA LEU A 72 -8.13 -1.15 -4.32
C LEU A 72 -7.70 -0.38 -5.57
N TYR A 73 -7.56 -1.06 -6.71
CA TYR A 73 -7.20 -0.42 -7.97
C TYR A 73 -8.32 0.48 -8.51
N GLY A 74 -9.57 0.09 -8.24
CA GLY A 74 -10.74 0.92 -8.58
C GLY A 74 -10.85 2.17 -7.71
N PHE A 75 -10.56 2.04 -6.41
CA PHE A 75 -10.78 3.06 -5.39
C PHE A 75 -9.63 4.08 -5.28
N TYR A 76 -8.38 3.63 -5.25
CA TYR A 76 -7.22 4.51 -5.01
C TYR A 76 -6.62 4.99 -6.33
N ARG A 77 -6.76 6.29 -6.60
CA ARG A 77 -6.34 6.93 -7.87
C ARG A 77 -5.42 8.14 -7.70
N SER A 78 -4.98 8.44 -6.48
CA SER A 78 -4.21 9.65 -6.16
C SER A 78 -2.94 9.35 -5.41
N ASP A 79 -1.88 10.11 -5.73
CA ASP A 79 -0.58 10.06 -5.06
C ASP A 79 -0.67 10.44 -3.57
N PHE A 80 -1.75 11.13 -3.16
CA PHE A 80 -2.02 11.45 -1.76
C PHE A 80 -2.09 10.23 -0.83
N TYR A 81 -2.37 9.05 -1.38
CA TYR A 81 -2.45 7.81 -0.62
C TYR A 81 -1.12 7.05 -0.54
N ILE A 82 -0.08 7.48 -1.24
CA ILE A 82 1.22 6.83 -1.20
C ILE A 82 1.83 7.04 0.18
N ASN A 83 2.23 5.96 0.83
CA ASN A 83 2.88 6.00 2.14
C ASN A 83 4.21 5.24 2.16
N GLU A 84 4.69 4.76 1.01
CA GLU A 84 6.00 4.12 0.90
C GLU A 84 6.62 4.33 -0.48
N GLU A 85 7.94 4.39 -0.49
CA GLU A 85 8.73 4.65 -1.68
C GLU A 85 8.85 3.40 -2.58
N PRO A 86 8.96 3.58 -3.91
CA PRO A 86 9.09 2.49 -4.87
C PRO A 86 10.34 1.63 -4.69
N GLY A 87 11.38 2.12 -3.99
CA GLY A 87 12.63 1.38 -3.77
C GLY A 87 12.59 0.35 -2.63
N PHE A 88 11.46 0.24 -1.91
CA PHE A 88 11.37 -0.58 -0.70
C PHE A 88 10.87 -2.02 -0.94
N PHE A 89 10.25 -2.31 -2.09
CA PHE A 89 9.64 -3.60 -2.44
C PHE A 89 10.19 -4.19 -3.74
#